data_AF-A0A851M623-F1
#
_entry.id   AF-A0A851M623-F1
#
_cell.length_a   1.000
_cell.length_b   1.000
_cell.length_c   1.000
_cell.angle_alpha   90.00
_cell.angle_beta   90.00
_cell.angle_gamma   90.00
#
_symmetry.space_group_name_H-M   'P 1'
#
loop_
_entity.id
_entity.type
_entity.pdbx_description
1 polymer ?
#
loop_
_entity_poly.entity_id
_entity_poly.type
_entity_poly.pdbx_seq_one_letter_code
_entity_poly.pdbx_strand_id
1 'polypeptide(L)' 'WDNADFSRGVGTTFYQEFPTLNTDKPLFIRDVEAKVRRYVKSSYSAAWTLKITWEKAPAYAARTDTRK' A
#
# COMPACT_ATOMS: atom_id res chain seq x y z
N TRP A 1 -1.12 4.74 -4.11
CA TRP A 1 0.08 5.22 -3.40
C TRP A 1 0.88 6.11 -4.33
N ASP A 2 1.23 5.65 -5.53
CA ASP A 2 2.08 6.38 -6.49
C ASP A 2 1.60 7.80 -6.84
N ASN A 3 0.28 8.05 -6.78
CA ASN A 3 -0.32 9.35 -7.11
C ASN A 3 -0.58 10.26 -5.90
N ALA A 4 -0.14 9.90 -4.69
CA ALA A 4 -0.34 10.71 -3.48
C ALA A 4 0.97 11.41 -3.08
N ASP A 5 0.92 12.73 -2.85
CA ASP A 5 2.04 13.52 -2.38
C ASP A 5 2.02 13.66 -0.85
N PHE A 6 2.90 12.90 -0.19
CA PHE A 6 3.11 12.99 1.25
C PHE A 6 4.24 13.96 1.65
N SER A 7 4.97 14.54 0.69
CA SER A 7 6.19 15.33 0.95
C SER A 7 5.93 16.62 1.72
N ARG A 8 4.71 17.16 1.60
CA ARG A 8 4.30 18.43 2.21
C ARG A 8 3.66 18.25 3.59
N GLY A 9 3.56 17.02 4.10
CA GLY A 9 2.87 16.72 5.36
C GLY A 9 1.39 17.09 5.35
N VAL A 10 0.76 17.13 4.18
CA VAL A 10 -0.66 17.48 4.00
C VAL A 10 -1.52 16.22 3.93
N GLY A 11 -2.66 16.25 4.60
CA GLY A 11 -3.58 15.12 4.72
C GLY A 11 -3.30 14.29 5.97
N THR A 12 -4.15 13.29 6.19
CA THR A 12 -4.03 12.39 7.34
C THR A 12 -3.75 10.98 6.83
N THR A 13 -2.70 10.36 7.35
CA THR A 13 -2.38 8.97 7.06
C THR A 13 -2.78 8.09 8.23
N PHE A 14 -3.51 7.03 7.93
CA PHE A 14 -3.92 6.00 8.87
C PHE A 14 -3.21 4.71 8.51
N TYR A 15 -2.84 3.94 9.52
CA TYR A 15 -2.26 2.64 9.35
C TYR A 15 -2.93 1.62 10.27
N GLN A 16 -2.98 0.38 9.80
CA GLN A 16 -3.42 -0.76 10.59
C GLN A 16 -2.50 -1.94 10.32
N GLU A 17 -1.90 -2.45 11.39
CA GLU A 17 -1.06 -3.64 11.36
C GLU A 17 -1.90 -4.90 11.57
N PHE A 18 -1.59 -5.92 10.79
CA PHE A 18 -2.18 -7.25 10.88
C PHE A 18 -1.05 -8.26 11.08
N PRO A 19 -0.84 -8.78 12.30
CA PRO A 19 0.05 -9.92 12.49
C PRO A 19 -0.58 -11.13 11.82
N THR A 20 0.16 -11.77 10.91
CA THR A 20 -0.35 -12.88 10.07
C THR A 20 0.45 -14.17 10.27
N LEU A 21 1.46 -14.12 11.13
CA LEU A 21 2.23 -15.26 11.58
C LEU A 21 1.39 -16.06 12.59
N ASN A 22 1.04 -17.30 12.24
CA ASN A 22 0.28 -18.24 13.07
C ASN A 22 -1.13 -17.77 13.48
N THR A 23 -1.69 -16.79 12.79
CA THR A 23 -3.05 -16.27 13.02
C THR A 23 -3.91 -16.47 11.78
N ASP A 24 -5.23 -16.49 11.99
CA ASP A 24 -6.18 -16.53 10.89
C ASP A 24 -6.06 -15.26 10.05
N LYS A 25 -5.76 -15.44 8.76
CA LYS A 25 -5.58 -14.33 7.82
C LYS A 25 -6.93 -13.85 7.30
N PRO A 26 -7.28 -12.56 7.48
CA PRO A 26 -8.41 -11.94 6.80
C PRO A 26 -8.37 -12.17 5.28
N LEU A 27 -9.55 -12.22 4.65
CA LEU A 27 -9.67 -12.51 3.21
C LEU A 27 -8.82 -11.59 2.33
N PHE A 28 -8.81 -10.28 2.62
CA PHE A 28 -8.04 -9.33 1.82
C PHE A 28 -6.52 -9.59 1.86
N ILE A 29 -5.99 -10.16 2.96
CA ILE A 29 -4.58 -10.53 3.06
C ILE A 29 -4.30 -11.73 2.17
N ARG A 30 -5.20 -12.72 2.15
CA ARG A 30 -5.07 -13.89 1.26
C ARG A 30 -5.06 -13.48 -0.20
N ASP A 31 -5.88 -12.51 -0.58
CA ASP A 31 -5.92 -11.94 -1.94
C ASP A 31 -4.62 -11.22 -2.31
N VAL A 32 -4.05 -10.46 -1.37
CA VAL A 32 -2.74 -9.80 -1.56
C VAL A 32 -1.65 -10.84 -1.74
N GLU A 33 -1.57 -11.86 -0.88
CA GLU A 33 -0.59 -12.93 -1.03
C GLU A 33 -0.78 -13.69 -2.35
N ALA A 34 -2.01 -13.93 -2.79
CA ALA A 34 -2.29 -14.57 -4.08
C ALA A 34 -1.74 -13.73 -5.26
N LYS A 35 -1.89 -12.40 -5.20
CA LYS A 35 -1.29 -11.50 -6.19
C LYS A 35 0.24 -11.57 -6.14
N VAL A 36 0.85 -11.52 -4.96
CA VAL A 36 2.31 -11.63 -4.80
C VAL A 36 2.82 -12.96 -5.38
N ARG A 37 2.19 -14.09 -5.03
CA ARG A 37 2.54 -15.41 -5.58
C ARG A 37 2.45 -15.43 -7.11
N ARG A 38 1.42 -14.80 -7.69
CA ARG A 38 1.25 -14.69 -9.15
C ARG A 38 2.40 -13.91 -9.81
N TYR A 39 2.80 -12.77 -9.25
CA TYR A 39 3.81 -11.90 -9.89
C TYR A 39 5.25 -12.32 -9.60
N VAL A 40 5.52 -12.81 -8.40
CA VAL A 40 6.86 -13.26 -7.96
C VAL A 40 7.13 -14.71 -8.34
N LYS A 41 6.09 -15.49 -8.68
CA LYS A 41 6.16 -16.92 -9.03
C LYS A 41 6.83 -17.78 -7.96
N SER A 42 6.68 -17.40 -6.70
CA SER A 42 7.21 -18.13 -5.54
C SER A 42 6.11 -18.37 -4.51
N SER A 43 6.32 -19.34 -3.63
CA SER A 43 5.52 -19.44 -2.40
C SER A 43 5.73 -18.18 -1.57
N TYR A 44 4.64 -17.64 -1.03
CA TYR A 44 4.66 -16.43 -0.23
C TYR A 44 3.56 -16.52 0.83
N SER A 45 3.94 -16.24 2.07
CA SER A 45 3.05 -16.00 3.21
C SER A 45 3.64 -14.85 4.00
N ALA A 46 2.85 -13.82 4.27
CA ALA A 46 3.31 -12.68 5.04
C ALA A 46 3.40 -13.05 6.54
N ALA A 47 4.45 -12.58 7.23
CA ALA A 47 4.52 -12.63 8.69
C ALA A 47 3.68 -11.51 9.34
N TRP A 48 3.58 -10.38 8.64
CA TRP A 48 2.73 -9.25 8.99
C TRP A 48 2.26 -8.55 7.71
N THR A 49 1.13 -7.85 7.80
CA THR A 49 0.61 -6.98 6.73
C THR A 49 0.28 -5.60 7.29
N LEU A 50 0.72 -4.55 6.60
CA LEU A 50 0.38 -3.17 6.94
C LEU A 50 -0.59 -2.61 5.91
N LYS A 51 -1.78 -2.22 6.34
CA LYS A 51 -2.74 -1.49 5.51
C LYS A 51 -2.55 0.00 5.77
N ILE A 52 -2.24 0.75 4.73
CA ILE A 52 -2.12 2.21 4.79
C ILE A 52 -3.27 2.82 4.00
N THR A 53 -3.97 3.77 4.62
CA THR A 53 -5.00 4.59 3.98
C THR A 53 -4.74 6.05 4.27
N TRP A 54 -5.06 6.95 3.36
CA TRP A 54 -4.85 8.37 3.54
C TRP A 54 -6.10 9.15 3.13
N GLU A 55 -6.35 10.24 3.82
CA GLU A 55 -7.45 11.17 3.55
C GLU A 55 -6.87 12.56 3.30
N LYS A 56 -7.41 13.28 2.30
CA LYS A 56 -6.98 14.64 1.93
C LYS A 56 -5.49 14.76 1.58
N ALA A 57 -4.81 13.65 1.26
CA ALA A 57 -3.46 13.73 0.71
C ALA A 57 -3.53 14.34 -0.70
N PRO A 58 -2.71 15.36 -1.01
CA PRO A 58 -2.71 15.97 -2.31
C PRO A 58 -2.27 14.98 -3.39
N ALA A 59 -2.72 15.19 -4.62
CA ALA A 59 -2.22 14.41 -5.74
C ALA A 59 -0.75 14.77 -6.01
N TYR A 60 0.08 13.76 -6.27
CA TYR A 60 1.43 13.99 -6.79
C TYR A 60 1.30 14.70 -8.14
N ALA A 61 1.83 15.93 -8.20
CA ALA A 61 1.72 16.75 -9.40
C ALA A 61 2.40 16.03 -10.56
N ALA A 62 1.63 15.76 -11.63
CA ALA A 62 2.23 15.33 -12.88
C ALA A 62 3.22 16.42 -13.31
N ARG A 63 4.47 16.04 -13.58
CA ARG A 63 5.50 16.97 -14.06
C ARG A 63 5.05 17.50 -15.42
N THR A 64 4.40 18.66 -15.44
CA THR A 64 4.11 19.38 -16.67
C THR A 64 5.45 19.85 -17.23
N ASP A 65 5.85 19.32 -18.39
CA ASP A 65 6.99 19.85 -19.13
C ASP A 65 6.64 21.28 -19.56
N THR A 66 7.03 22.24 -18.73
CA THR A 66 6.93 23.67 -19.02
C THR A 66 8.28 24.14 -19.56
N ARG A 67 8.74 23.51 -20.64
CA ARG A 67 9.70 24.17 -21.54
C ARG A 67 8.91 25.15 -22.40
N LYS A 68 9.04 26.42 -22.02
CA LYS A 68 8.67 27.60 -22.84
C LYS A 68 9.41 27.60 -24.17
#